data_AF-A0A9E6UVL8-F1
#
_entry.id   AF-A0A9E6UVL8-F1
#
_cell.length_a   1.000
_cell.length_b   1.000
_cell.length_c   1.000
_cell.angle_alpha   90.00
_cell.angle_beta   90.00
_cell.angle_gamma   90.00
#
_symmetry.space_group_name_H-M   'P 1'
#
loop_
_entity.id
_entity.type
_entity.pdbx_description
1 polymer ?
#
loop_
_entity_poly.entity_id
_entity_poly.type
_entity_poly.pdbx_seq_one_letter_code
_entity_poly.pdbx_strand_id
1 'polypeptide(L)' 'MLHTPPRAHPSDDVLLEYAAGTLPEATALLVATHLALCPDCREQVRTYEAVGGALLEQD' A
#
# COMPACT_ATOMS: atom_id res chain seq x y z
N MET A 1 -6.67 -21.03 7.67
CA MET A 1 -7.42 -20.29 6.63
C MET A 1 -6.48 -20.16 5.44
N LEU A 2 -6.63 -21.01 4.41
CA LEU A 2 -5.83 -20.88 3.19
C LEU A 2 -6.59 -19.99 2.21
N HIS A 3 -6.35 -18.68 2.24
CA HIS A 3 -6.58 -17.87 1.05
C HIS A 3 -5.28 -17.86 0.25
N THR A 4 -5.36 -18.27 -1.01
CA THR A 4 -4.23 -18.14 -1.94
C THR A 4 -3.95 -16.65 -2.13
N PRO A 5 -2.70 -16.18 -1.98
CA PRO A 5 -2.39 -14.77 -2.14
C PRO A 5 -2.65 -14.32 -3.59
N PRO A 6 -3.13 -13.08 -3.79
CA PRO A 6 -3.34 -12.53 -5.13
C PRO A 6 -2.01 -12.50 -5.89
N ARG A 7 -1.98 -13.05 -7.10
CA ARG A 7 -0.77 -13.12 -7.94
C ARG A 7 -0.53 -11.86 -8.77
N ALA A 8 -1.58 -11.05 -8.96
CA ALA A 8 -1.50 -9.77 -9.63
C ALA A 8 -1.44 -8.68 -8.55
N HIS A 9 -0.22 -8.18 -8.32
CA HIS A 9 0.04 -7.09 -7.39
C HIS A 9 -0.17 -5.74 -8.09
N PRO A 10 -0.64 -4.71 -7.37
CA PRO A 10 -0.54 -3.34 -7.84
C PRO A 10 0.93 -3.00 -8.10
N SER A 11 1.19 -2.09 -9.04
CA SER A 11 2.53 -1.57 -9.26
C SER A 11 3.03 -0.76 -8.05
N ASP A 12 4.33 -0.67 -7.89
CA ASP A 12 4.97 0.11 -6.82
C ASP A 12 4.49 1.57 -6.80
N ASP A 13 4.29 2.16 -7.98
CA ASP A 13 3.77 3.53 -8.13
C ASP A 13 2.38 3.67 -7.49
N VAL A 14 1.46 2.73 -7.76
CA VAL A 14 0.11 2.73 -7.16
C VAL A 14 0.18 2.50 -5.64
N LEU A 15 1.09 1.63 -5.18
CA LEU A 15 1.29 1.39 -3.74
C LEU A 15 1.88 2.62 -3.04
N LEU A 16 2.76 3.37 -3.72
CA LEU A 16 3.33 4.62 -3.22
C LEU A 16 2.30 5.74 -3.18
N GLU A 17 1.51 5.93 -4.25
CA GLU A 17 0.40 6.89 -4.28
C GLU A 17 -0.66 6.57 -3.22
N TYR A 18 -0.91 5.28 -2.95
CA TYR A 18 -1.77 4.86 -1.85
C TYR A 18 -1.18 5.29 -0.50
N ALA A 19 0.09 4.98 -0.24
CA ALA A 19 0.78 5.35 1.00
C ALA A 19 0.86 6.88 1.20
N ALA A 20 1.02 7.63 0.11
CA ALA A 20 1.03 9.10 0.11
C ALA A 20 -0.38 9.71 0.25
N GLY A 21 -1.45 8.91 0.14
CA GLY A 21 -2.83 9.38 0.21
C GLY A 21 -3.28 10.19 -1.03
N THR A 22 -2.65 9.98 -2.19
CA THR A 22 -2.91 10.76 -3.42
C THR A 22 -3.77 10.04 -4.45
N LEU A 23 -4.10 8.76 -4.23
CA LEU A 23 -4.96 8.01 -5.14
C LEU A 23 -6.40 8.53 -5.17
N PRO A 24 -7.09 8.43 -6.33
CA PRO A 24 -8.54 8.59 -6.41
C PRO A 24 -9.25 7.60 -5.47
N GLU A 25 -10.34 8.05 -4.83
CA GLU A 25 -11.06 7.28 -3.79
C GLU A 25 -11.43 5.85 -4.22
N ALA A 26 -11.97 5.70 -5.43
CA ALA A 26 -12.34 4.39 -5.97
C ALA A 26 -11.13 3.44 -6.08
N THR A 27 -9.99 3.96 -6.53
CA THR A 27 -8.75 3.20 -6.65
C THR A 27 -8.17 2.88 -5.28
N ALA A 28 -8.20 3.84 -4.35
CA ALA A 28 -7.76 3.64 -2.98
C ALA A 28 -8.56 2.53 -2.27
N LEU A 29 -9.88 2.45 -2.48
CA LEU A 29 -10.71 1.37 -1.93
C LEU A 29 -10.32 -0.01 -2.47
N LEU A 30 -10.02 -0.12 -3.77
CA LEU A 30 -9.55 -1.36 -4.37
C LEU A 30 -8.19 -1.79 -3.81
N VAL A 31 -7.26 -0.84 -3.67
CA VAL A 31 -5.95 -1.10 -3.07
C VAL A 31 -6.10 -1.52 -1.61
N ALA A 32 -6.92 -0.83 -0.82
CA ALA A 32 -7.20 -1.21 0.57
C ALA A 32 -7.71 -2.65 0.70
N THR A 33 -8.61 -3.07 -0.20
CA THR A 33 -9.11 -4.45 -0.26
C THR A 33 -7.99 -5.44 -0.59
N HIS A 34 -7.10 -5.09 -1.53
CA HIS A 34 -5.92 -5.90 -1.84
C HIS A 34 -4.99 -6.02 -0.64
N LEU A 35 -4.69 -4.90 0.06
CA LEU A 35 -3.83 -4.90 1.24
C LEU A 35 -4.40 -5.77 2.35
N ALA A 36 -5.73 -5.82 2.51
CA ALA A 36 -6.37 -6.71 3.47
C ALA A 36 -6.01 -8.19 3.21
N LEU A 37 -5.93 -8.59 1.94
CA LEU A 37 -5.72 -9.97 1.48
C LEU A 37 -4.25 -10.30 1.18
N CYS A 38 -3.40 -9.32 0.92
CA CYS A 38 -2.02 -9.52 0.49
C CYS A 38 -1.03 -9.01 1.55
N PRO A 39 -0.38 -9.89 2.34
CA PRO A 39 0.57 -9.45 3.35
C PRO A 39 1.82 -8.77 2.76
N ASP A 40 2.24 -9.16 1.56
CA ASP A 40 3.40 -8.61 0.85
C ASP A 40 3.19 -7.13 0.48
N CYS A 41 2.12 -6.80 -0.26
CA CYS A 41 1.81 -5.40 -0.58
C CYS A 41 1.54 -4.56 0.69
N ARG A 42 0.99 -5.17 1.75
CA ARG A 42 0.81 -4.50 3.04
C ARG A 42 2.15 -4.14 3.68
N GLU A 43 3.15 -5.00 3.56
CA GLU A 43 4.51 -4.72 4.04
C GLU A 43 5.21 -3.65 3.21
N GLN A 44 5.01 -3.69 1.90
CA GLN A 44 5.55 -2.68 0.99
C GLN A 44 4.99 -1.28 1.31
N VAL A 45 3.67 -1.15 1.53
CA VAL A 45 3.03 0.12 1.95
C VAL A 45 3.56 0.60 3.30
N ARG A 46 3.69 -0.28 4.29
CA ARG A 46 4.29 0.09 5.60
C ARG A 46 5.70 0.65 5.45
N THR A 47 6.48 0.11 4.51
CA THR A 47 7.83 0.62 4.22
C THR A 47 7.79 2.04 3.69
N TYR A 48 6.87 2.35 2.77
CA TYR A 48 6.69 3.71 2.24
C TYR A 48 6.21 4.68 3.32
N GLU A 49 5.24 4.27 4.14
CA GLU A 49 4.75 5.06 5.27
C GLU A 49 5.86 5.37 6.28
N ALA A 50 6.73 4.39 6.60
CA ALA A 50 7.86 4.58 7.50
C ALA A 50 8.89 5.59 6.94
N VAL A 51 9.17 5.54 5.64
CA VAL A 51 10.04 6.54 4.99
C VAL A 51 9.43 7.93 5.06
N GLY A 52 8.14 8.06 4.74
CA GLY A 52 7.41 9.32 4.84
C GLY A 52 7.39 9.88 6.27
N GLY A 53 7.14 9.03 7.27
CA GLY A 53 7.21 9.38 8.68
C GLY A 53 8.59 9.88 9.09
N ALA A 54 9.65 9.17 8.72
CA ALA A 54 11.02 9.58 9.01
C ALA A 54 11.36 10.95 8.40
N LEU A 55 10.88 11.24 7.19
CA LEU A 55 11.06 12.56 6.55
C LEU A 55 10.36 13.68 7.33
N LEU A 56 9.15 13.44 7.83
CA LEU A 56 8.43 14.42 8.65
C LEU A 56 9.10 14.68 10.01
N GLU A 57 9.81 13.69 10.57
CA GLU A 57 10.59 13.86 11.81
C GLU A 57 11.86 14.71 11.61
N GLN A 58 12.29 14.96 10.37
CA GLN A 58 13.45 15.80 10.06
C GLN A 58 13.10 17.29 9.86
N ASP A 59 11.82 17.66 9.92
CA ASP A 59 11.30 19.03 9.79
C ASP A 59 11.06 19.67 11.17
#